data_AF-A0A2J6WZY6-F1
#
_entry.id   AF-A0A2J6WZY6-F1
#
_cell.length_a   1.000
_cell.length_b   1.000
_cell.length_c   1.000
_cell.angle_alpha   90.00
_cell.angle_beta   90.00
_cell.angle_gamma   90.00
#
_symmetry.space_group_name_H-M   'P 1'
#
loop_
_entity.id
_entity.type
_entity.pdbx_description
1 polymer ?
#
loop_
_entity_poly.entity_id
_entity_poly.type
_entity_poly.pdbx_seq_one_letter_code
_entity_poly.pdbx_strand_id
1 'polypeptide(L)'
;MESITFRVQREADIYVALSAGRRLANELQFSETDRTRIEICILELAHNLIRHAGGGEITLAQVHRDPAKIGLAVESRDTGPGIPDVELALRDGFSTTNSLGAGLPGVRRLMDDFYI
;
A
#
# COMPACT_ATOMS: atom_id res chain seq x y z
N MET A 1 -13.46 -4.50 -13.39
CA MET A 1 -12.99 -4.95 -12.07
C MET A 1 -13.55 -3.98 -11.06
N GLU A 2 -14.06 -4.50 -9.95
CA GLU A 2 -14.56 -3.67 -8.86
C GLU A 2 -13.36 -3.16 -8.06
N SER A 3 -13.30 -1.85 -7.87
CA SER A 3 -12.27 -1.18 -7.08
C SER A 3 -12.93 -0.26 -6.07
N ILE A 4 -12.34 -0.16 -4.89
CA ILE A 4 -12.83 0.72 -3.82
C ILE A 4 -11.70 1.67 -3.46
N THR A 5 -11.99 2.98 -3.50
CA THR A 5 -11.01 4.02 -3.24
C THR A 5 -11.35 4.75 -1.94
N PHE A 6 -10.32 4.98 -1.13
CA PHE A 6 -10.41 5.65 0.16
C PHE A 6 -9.52 6.88 0.16
N ARG A 7 -10.08 8.01 0.56
CA ARG A 7 -9.27 9.21 0.82
C ARG A 7 -8.52 9.04 2.15
N VAL A 8 -7.24 9.33 2.14
CA VAL A 8 -6.36 9.28 3.32
C VAL A 8 -5.76 10.67 3.54
N GLN A 9 -6.11 11.32 4.65
CA GLN A 9 -5.58 12.64 5.02
C GLN A 9 -4.98 12.64 6.43
N ARG A 10 -5.44 11.73 7.29
CA ARG A 10 -5.01 11.58 8.68
C ARG A 10 -5.02 10.10 9.09
N GLU A 11 -4.37 9.80 10.20
CA GLU A 11 -4.21 8.41 10.68
C GLU A 11 -5.53 7.67 10.86
N ALA A 12 -6.59 8.38 11.29
CA ALA A 12 -7.93 7.81 11.43
C ALA A 12 -8.47 7.21 10.10
N ASP A 13 -8.13 7.80 8.96
CA ASP A 13 -8.62 7.37 7.66
C ASP A 13 -7.95 6.06 7.20
N ILE A 14 -6.73 5.81 7.68
CA ILE A 14 -5.97 4.57 7.39
C ILE A 14 -6.76 3.34 7.82
N TYR A 15 -7.41 3.40 8.99
CA TYR A 15 -8.19 2.28 9.52
C TYR A 15 -9.38 1.90 8.63
N VAL A 16 -9.93 2.85 7.87
CA VAL A 16 -11.02 2.57 6.91
C VAL A 16 -10.50 1.76 5.73
N ALA A 17 -9.39 2.18 5.12
CA ALA A 17 -8.74 1.45 4.03
C ALA A 17 -8.23 0.08 4.51
N LEU A 18 -7.65 0.01 5.72
CA LEU A 18 -7.14 -1.22 6.32
C LEU A 18 -8.26 -2.24 6.57
N SER A 19 -9.38 -1.79 7.15
CA SER A 19 -10.56 -2.63 7.39
C SER A 19 -11.12 -3.19 6.09
N ALA A 20 -11.21 -2.35 5.04
CA ALA A 20 -11.63 -2.80 3.72
C ALA A 20 -10.66 -3.81 3.10
N GLY A 21 -9.35 -3.57 3.22
CA GLY A 21 -8.31 -4.49 2.76
C GLY A 21 -8.38 -5.84 3.45
N ARG A 22 -8.53 -5.86 4.78
CA ARG A 22 -8.74 -7.10 5.55
C ARG A 22 -9.98 -7.84 5.08
N ARG A 23 -11.09 -7.13 4.90
CA ARG A 23 -12.35 -7.72 4.44
C ARG A 23 -12.20 -8.34 3.04
N LEU A 24 -11.66 -7.60 2.07
CA LEU A 24 -11.44 -8.10 0.72
C LEU A 24 -10.48 -9.30 0.73
N ALA A 25 -9.38 -9.24 1.48
CA ALA A 25 -8.44 -10.35 1.54
C ALA A 25 -9.08 -11.62 2.16
N ASN A 26 -10.02 -11.47 3.10
CA ASN A 26 -10.82 -12.59 3.61
C ASN A 26 -11.79 -13.14 2.55
N GLU A 27 -12.52 -12.27 1.85
CA GLU A 27 -13.47 -12.64 0.80
C GLU A 27 -12.77 -13.38 -0.36
N LEU A 28 -11.53 -12.98 -0.66
CA LEU A 28 -10.66 -13.61 -1.66
C LEU A 28 -9.86 -14.81 -1.13
N GLN A 29 -10.13 -15.25 0.11
CA GLN A 29 -9.56 -16.45 0.73
C GLN A 29 -8.02 -16.45 0.82
N PHE A 30 -7.39 -15.28 1.00
CA PHE A 30 -5.96 -15.19 1.24
C PHE A 30 -5.56 -15.88 2.56
N SER A 31 -4.35 -16.42 2.58
CA SER A 31 -3.76 -16.99 3.80
C SER A 31 -3.63 -15.94 4.90
N GLU A 32 -3.47 -16.36 6.15
CA GLU A 32 -3.19 -15.41 7.24
C GLU A 32 -1.91 -14.61 7.00
N THR A 33 -0.85 -15.27 6.53
CA THR A 33 0.42 -14.62 6.19
C THR A 33 0.23 -13.56 5.10
N ASP A 34 -0.53 -13.86 4.05
CA ASP A 34 -0.74 -12.90 2.95
C ASP A 34 -1.65 -11.75 3.37
N ARG A 35 -2.66 -12.01 4.21
CA ARG A 35 -3.47 -10.95 4.81
C ARG A 35 -2.60 -9.97 5.61
N THR A 36 -1.67 -10.46 6.43
CA THR A 36 -0.73 -9.61 7.15
C THR A 36 0.18 -8.81 6.21
N ARG A 37 0.66 -9.41 5.11
CA ARG A 37 1.45 -8.70 4.10
C ARG A 37 0.66 -7.55 3.46
N ILE A 38 -0.59 -7.80 3.07
CA ILE A 38 -1.51 -6.80 2.51
C ILE A 38 -1.74 -5.65 3.49
N GLU A 39 -1.97 -5.96 4.77
CA GLU A 39 -2.18 -4.93 5.79
C GLU A 39 -0.96 -4.05 6.01
N ILE A 40 0.22 -4.65 6.13
CA ILE A 40 1.48 -3.91 6.26
C ILE A 40 1.67 -3.02 5.02
N CYS A 41 1.39 -3.54 3.81
CA CYS A 41 1.45 -2.77 2.58
C CYS A 41 0.53 -1.53 2.61
N ILE A 42 -0.74 -1.70 3.00
CA ILE A 42 -1.70 -0.60 3.13
C ILE A 42 -1.21 0.43 4.15
N LEU A 43 -0.72 -0.01 5.31
CA LEU A 43 -0.22 0.87 6.38
C LEU A 43 0.97 1.71 5.90
N GLU A 44 1.97 1.09 5.27
CA GLU A 44 3.17 1.79 4.80
C GLU A 44 2.83 2.79 3.70
N LEU A 45 2.01 2.40 2.72
CA LEU A 45 1.58 3.29 1.65
C LEU A 45 0.75 4.46 2.19
N ALA A 46 -0.19 4.20 3.10
CA ALA A 46 -1.03 5.23 3.69
C ALA A 46 -0.23 6.21 4.57
N HIS A 47 0.75 5.70 5.34
CA HIS A 47 1.67 6.56 6.08
C HIS A 47 2.51 7.44 5.15
N ASN A 48 2.95 6.91 4.01
CA ASN A 48 3.72 7.70 3.05
C ASN A 48 2.88 8.85 2.47
N LEU A 49 1.61 8.60 2.13
CA LEU A 49 0.69 9.66 1.68
C LEU A 49 0.64 10.81 2.69
N ILE A 50 0.43 10.51 3.97
CA ILE A 50 0.33 11.54 5.02
C ILE A 50 1.66 12.26 5.24
N ARG A 51 2.76 11.51 5.39
CA ARG A 51 4.07 12.05 5.80
C ARG A 51 4.77 12.84 4.71
N HIS A 52 4.59 12.44 3.44
CA HIS A 52 5.37 12.98 2.32
C HIS A 52 4.53 13.81 1.35
N ALA A 53 3.22 13.58 1.25
CA ALA A 53 2.36 14.24 0.27
C ALA A 53 1.22 15.08 0.86
N GLY A 54 1.05 15.10 2.19
CA GLY A 54 -0.08 15.78 2.85
C GLY A 54 -1.42 15.05 2.67
N GLY A 55 -1.36 13.77 2.27
CA GLY A 55 -2.50 12.91 2.00
C GLY A 55 -2.64 12.52 0.53
N GLY A 56 -3.63 11.68 0.25
CA GLY A 56 -3.95 11.18 -1.09
C GLY A 56 -5.04 10.13 -1.02
N GLU A 57 -4.91 9.10 -1.84
CA GLU A 57 -5.91 8.04 -2.01
C GLU A 57 -5.25 6.66 -1.96
N ILE A 58 -5.96 5.70 -1.36
CA ILE A 58 -5.67 4.26 -1.45
C ILE A 58 -6.79 3.60 -2.24
N THR A 59 -6.45 2.92 -3.33
CA THR A 59 -7.37 2.11 -4.12
C THR A 59 -7.07 0.63 -3.91
N LEU A 60 -8.11 -0.14 -3.59
CA LEU A 60 -8.06 -1.59 -3.49
C LEU A 60 -8.83 -2.18 -4.65
N ALA A 61 -8.21 -3.07 -5.42
CA ALA A 61 -8.85 -3.69 -6.58
C ALA A 61 -8.56 -5.19 -6.61
N GLN A 62 -9.60 -5.99 -6.82
CA GLN A 62 -9.42 -7.39 -7.19
C GLN A 62 -8.81 -7.45 -8.60
N VAL A 63 -7.73 -8.20 -8.74
CA VAL A 63 -7.05 -8.42 -10.03
C VAL A 63 -6.96 -9.89 -10.37
N HIS A 64 -6.77 -10.20 -11.65
CA HIS A 64 -6.57 -11.57 -12.12
C HIS A 64 -5.21 -11.66 -12.81
N ARG A 65 -4.30 -12.47 -12.27
CA ARG A 65 -2.96 -12.67 -12.86
C ARG A 65 -2.96 -13.79 -13.92
N ASP A 66 -3.89 -14.72 -13.77
CA ASP A 66 -4.19 -15.87 -14.62
C ASP A 66 -5.70 -16.15 -14.45
N PRO A 67 -6.42 -16.73 -15.44
CA PRO A 67 -7.78 -17.25 -15.26
C PRO A 67 -8.08 -17.94 -13.91
N ALA A 68 -7.09 -18.61 -13.32
CA ALA A 68 -7.18 -19.36 -12.07
C ALA A 68 -6.64 -18.64 -10.82
N LYS A 69 -5.98 -17.47 -10.95
CA LYS A 69 -5.35 -16.78 -9.81
C LYS A 69 -5.92 -15.38 -9.61
N ILE A 70 -6.59 -15.21 -8.49
CA ILE A 70 -7.09 -13.92 -8.00
C ILE A 70 -5.99 -13.25 -7.16
N GLY A 71 -5.84 -11.95 -7.34
CA GLY A 71 -4.94 -11.09 -6.57
C GLY A 71 -5.69 -9.90 -5.98
N LEU A 72 -5.04 -9.19 -5.07
CA LEU A 72 -5.48 -7.90 -4.55
C LEU A 72 -4.40 -6.86 -4.85
N ALA A 73 -4.73 -5.88 -5.68
CA ALA A 73 -3.90 -4.73 -5.93
C ALA A 73 -4.19 -3.63 -4.89
N VAL A 74 -3.12 -3.03 -4.37
CA VAL A 74 -3.16 -1.88 -3.48
C VAL A 74 -2.40 -0.76 -4.19
N GLU A 75 -3.11 0.29 -4.59
CA GLU A 75 -2.53 1.46 -5.24
C GLU A 75 -2.61 2.66 -4.30
N SER A 76 -1.51 3.40 -4.15
CA SER A 76 -1.50 4.70 -3.48
C SER A 76 -1.25 5.80 -4.49
N ARG A 77 -2.05 6.87 -4.42
CA ARG A 77 -1.96 8.01 -5.34
C ARG A 77 -2.02 9.32 -4.58
N ASP A 78 -1.11 10.23 -4.90
CA ASP A 78 -1.09 11.59 -4.37
C ASP A 78 -0.75 12.63 -5.44
N THR A 79 -0.79 13.90 -5.03
CA THR A 79 -0.40 15.07 -5.84
C THR A 79 0.68 15.88 -5.12
N GLY A 80 1.46 15.20 -4.28
CA GLY A 80 2.56 15.79 -3.53
C GLY A 80 3.77 16.10 -4.40
N PRO A 81 4.92 16.42 -3.78
CA PRO A 81 6.14 16.83 -4.50
C PRO A 81 6.77 15.71 -5.34
N GLY A 82 6.29 14.46 -5.20
CA GLY A 82 6.88 13.29 -5.83
C GLY A 82 8.14 12.79 -5.11
N ILE A 83 8.78 11.78 -5.71
CA ILE A 83 10.01 11.17 -5.21
C ILE A 83 11.17 11.60 -6.12
N PRO A 84 12.12 12.43 -5.65
CA PRO A 84 13.21 12.94 -6.49
C PRO A 84 14.15 11.85 -7.02
N ASP A 85 14.42 10.83 -6.21
CA ASP A 85 15.27 9.69 -6.55
C ASP A 85 14.58 8.40 -6.07
N VAL A 86 13.96 7.70 -7.01
CA VAL A 86 13.18 6.47 -6.75
C VAL A 86 14.09 5.32 -6.33
N GLU A 87 15.28 5.20 -6.92
CA GLU A 87 16.23 4.14 -6.57
C GLU A 87 16.70 4.29 -5.12
N LEU A 88 17.01 5.51 -4.72
CA LEU A 88 17.40 5.83 -3.35
C LEU A 88 16.25 5.60 -2.36
N ALA A 89 15.02 5.98 -2.72
CA ALA A 89 13.84 5.76 -1.88
C ALA A 89 13.51 4.27 -1.65
N LEU A 90 13.93 3.40 -2.57
CA LEU A 90 13.79 1.94 -2.47
C LEU A 90 14.98 1.25 -1.78
N ARG A 91 15.99 2.00 -1.34
CA ARG A 91 17.13 1.46 -0.59
C ARG A 91 16.80 1.33 0.89
N ASP A 92 17.06 0.17 1.47
CA ASP A 92 16.89 -0.07 2.91
C ASP A 92 17.69 0.92 3.75
N GLY A 93 17.06 1.43 4.82
CA GLY A 93 17.67 2.36 5.76
C GLY A 93 17.70 3.82 5.27
N PHE A 94 17.23 4.10 4.06
CA PHE A 94 17.06 5.47 3.59
C PHE A 94 15.71 6.03 4.03
N SER A 95 15.73 7.15 4.74
CA SER A 95 14.51 7.83 5.20
C SER A 95 14.69 9.34 5.13
N THR A 96 13.67 10.03 4.62
CA THR A 96 13.59 11.51 4.61
C THR A 96 12.79 12.05 5.80
N THR A 97 12.10 11.17 6.53
CA THR A 97 11.49 11.44 7.84
C THR A 97 12.30 10.71 8.92
N ASN A 98 12.16 11.03 10.21
CA ASN A 98 12.93 10.38 11.30
C ASN A 98 12.48 8.92 11.58
N SER A 99 12.28 8.13 10.52
CA SER A 99 11.81 6.76 10.50
C SER A 99 12.96 5.79 10.16
N LEU A 100 12.73 4.49 10.28
CA LEU A 100 13.73 3.45 9.98
C LEU A 100 14.07 3.32 8.49
N GLY A 101 13.37 4.01 7.58
CA GLY A 101 13.63 3.90 6.14
C GLY A 101 13.29 2.54 5.55
N ALA A 102 12.27 1.90 6.09
CA ALA A 102 11.87 0.53 5.75
C ALA A 102 10.50 0.44 5.04
N GLY A 103 9.81 1.57 4.82
CA GLY A 103 8.44 1.59 4.31
C GLY A 103 8.32 1.06 2.87
N LEU A 104 8.72 1.85 1.87
CA LEU A 104 8.69 1.42 0.46
C LEU A 104 9.55 0.17 0.17
N PRO A 105 10.78 0.03 0.73
CA PRO A 105 11.54 -1.22 0.58
C PRO A 105 10.81 -2.43 1.16
N GLY A 106 10.12 -2.24 2.29
CA GLY A 106 9.28 -3.25 2.93
C GLY A 106 8.12 -3.68 2.05
N VAL A 107 7.37 -2.72 1.49
CA VAL A 107 6.28 -2.99 0.55
C VAL A 107 6.76 -3.85 -0.63
N ARG A 108 7.88 -3.46 -1.25
CA ARG A 108 8.47 -4.21 -2.38
C ARG A 108 8.87 -5.65 -2.03
N ARG A 109 9.24 -5.93 -0.77
CA ARG A 109 9.57 -7.30 -0.32
C ARG A 109 8.35 -8.14 0.01
N LEU A 110 7.25 -7.50 0.42
CA LEU A 110 6.05 -8.20 0.90
C LEU A 110 5.09 -8.57 -0.23
N MET A 111 5.13 -7.84 -1.35
CA MET A 111 4.22 -8.01 -2.47
C MET A 111 4.87 -8.79 -3.63
N ASP A 112 4.05 -9.51 -4.40
CA ASP A 112 4.52 -10.27 -5.57
C ASP A 112 4.98 -9.36 -6.72
N ASP A 113 4.24 -8.28 -6.96
CA ASP A 113 4.51 -7.28 -8.00
C ASP A 113 4.50 -5.87 -7.36
N PHE A 114 5.41 -4.99 -7.80
CA PHE A 114 5.57 -3.63 -7.26
C PHE A 114 5.96 -2.63 -8.35
N TYR A 115 5.29 -1.47 -8.37
CA TYR A 115 5.50 -0.40 -9.35
C TYR A 115 5.40 0.96 -8.65
N ILE A 116 6.24 1.91 -9.04
CA ILE A 116 6.26 3.29 -8.56
C ILE A 116 6.84 4.23 -9.62
#